data_AF-A0A160NW05-F1
#
_entry.id   AF-A0A160NW05-F1
#
_cell.length_a   1.000
_cell.length_b   1.000
_cell.length_c   1.000
_cell.angle_alpha   90.00
_cell.angle_beta   90.00
_cell.angle_gamma   90.00
#
_symmetry.space_group_name_H-M   'P 1'
#
loop_
_entity.id
_entity.type
_entity.pdbx_description
1 polymer ?
#
loop_
_entity_poly.entity_id
_entity_poly.type
_entity_poly.pdbx_seq_one_letter_code
_entity_poly.pdbx_strand_id
1 'polypeptide(L)'
;MTVVYAQVPRAPGESGRLLLRVLEDITPVVQALPPDAALADVTGSVRYFGCDAVGIARLIRVRALAWYGLNCAVGVAANPLLARMAGQGGPPGAVRFVPDTPRDVAAFLERKPVIALYGVGPKAARTLCTYGLDSVGKVAATSEATLQRILGARLGRLVHERSHGIDRTRVTPHAAPRSAAAERRFARHEVDASVRRGALLELAVGLGRRLRADDQVARALTLTVRYADRSTTTRTRALPEPTAHTPALAGTAQALHDALGLQRARVTALSLRAEDLMPARLSSRQLTFDRQAESADRLEPVLDRIAARWPGVVGPATLARS
;
A
#
# COMPACT_ATOMS: atom_id res chain seq x y z
N MET A 1 -22.19 -9.84 -6.61
CA MET A 1 -20.92 -10.06 -5.89
C MET A 1 -20.99 -9.22 -4.63
N THR A 2 -20.51 -9.69 -3.49
CA THR A 2 -20.56 -8.98 -2.22
C THR A 2 -19.16 -8.83 -1.69
N VAL A 3 -18.66 -7.60 -1.67
CA VAL A 3 -17.29 -7.28 -1.28
C VAL A 3 -17.28 -6.54 0.04
N VAL A 4 -16.40 -6.97 0.92
CA VAL A 4 -16.06 -6.29 2.17
C VAL A 4 -14.69 -5.65 2.02
N TYR A 5 -14.59 -4.37 2.38
CA TYR A 5 -13.35 -3.66 2.62
C TYR A 5 -13.20 -3.46 4.12
N ALA A 6 -12.06 -3.86 4.69
CA ALA A 6 -11.75 -3.60 6.08
C ALA A 6 -10.45 -2.80 6.18
N GLN A 7 -10.43 -1.80 7.06
CA GLN A 7 -9.26 -0.97 7.35
C GLN A 7 -9.11 -0.82 8.85
N VAL A 8 -7.87 -0.87 9.37
CA VAL A 8 -7.56 -0.54 10.76
C VAL A 8 -7.03 0.90 10.83
N PRO A 9 -7.84 1.89 11.28
CA PRO A 9 -7.36 3.26 11.37
C PRO A 9 -6.23 3.36 12.38
N ARG A 10 -5.10 4.00 12.00
CA ARG A 10 -3.89 4.14 12.86
C ARG A 10 -3.27 2.80 13.27
N ALA A 11 -3.14 1.89 12.31
CA ALA A 11 -2.52 0.59 12.50
C ALA A 11 -1.07 0.64 13.02
N PRO A 12 -0.73 -0.01 14.15
CA PRO A 12 0.63 -0.49 14.41
C PRO A 12 1.04 -1.54 13.36
N GLY A 13 2.35 -1.72 13.15
CA GLY A 13 2.92 -2.40 11.97
C GLY A 13 2.41 -3.82 11.66
N GLU A 14 1.90 -4.55 12.64
CA GLU A 14 1.41 -5.93 12.47
C GLU A 14 -0.11 -6.02 12.21
N SER A 15 -0.85 -4.92 12.36
CA SER A 15 -2.33 -4.93 12.29
C SER A 15 -2.87 -5.44 10.95
N GLY A 16 -2.17 -5.14 9.85
CA GLY A 16 -2.56 -5.61 8.52
C GLY A 16 -2.51 -7.14 8.42
N ARG A 17 -1.46 -7.78 8.96
CA ARG A 17 -1.33 -9.24 8.97
C ARG A 17 -2.39 -9.90 9.85
N LEU A 18 -2.67 -9.33 11.01
CA LEU A 18 -3.71 -9.83 11.91
C LEU A 18 -5.12 -9.65 11.32
N LEU A 19 -5.39 -8.55 10.63
CA LEU A 19 -6.63 -8.35 9.90
C LEU A 19 -6.82 -9.40 8.80
N LEU A 20 -5.75 -9.73 8.07
CA LEU A 20 -5.80 -10.78 7.04
C LEU A 20 -6.22 -12.13 7.63
N ARG A 21 -5.66 -12.54 8.78
CA ARG A 21 -6.06 -13.78 9.46
C ARG A 21 -7.56 -13.82 9.77
N VAL A 22 -8.10 -12.71 10.29
CA VAL A 22 -9.55 -12.62 10.58
C VAL A 22 -10.40 -12.78 9.31
N LEU A 23 -9.96 -12.21 8.18
CA LEU A 23 -10.69 -12.30 6.92
C LEU A 23 -10.56 -13.68 6.27
N GLU A 24 -9.39 -14.31 6.37
CA GLU A 24 -9.13 -15.66 5.86
C GLU A 24 -9.99 -16.71 6.57
N ASP A 25 -10.32 -16.49 7.85
CA ASP A 25 -11.29 -17.32 8.61
C ASP A 25 -12.75 -17.13 8.17
N ILE A 26 -13.05 -16.16 7.30
CA ILE A 26 -14.39 -15.85 6.80
C ILE A 26 -14.53 -16.28 5.33
N THR A 27 -13.52 -16.04 4.51
CA THR A 27 -13.51 -16.37 3.08
C THR A 27 -12.10 -16.67 2.60
N PRO A 28 -11.91 -17.62 1.68
CA PRO A 28 -10.62 -17.82 1.02
C PRO A 28 -10.28 -16.70 0.02
N VAL A 29 -11.24 -15.84 -0.34
CA VAL A 29 -11.06 -14.81 -1.37
C VAL A 29 -10.68 -13.48 -0.72
N VAL A 30 -9.43 -13.36 -0.27
CA VAL A 30 -8.90 -12.18 0.43
C VAL A 30 -7.73 -11.55 -0.32
N GLN A 31 -7.79 -10.24 -0.52
CA GLN A 31 -6.74 -9.42 -1.11
C GLN A 31 -6.19 -8.41 -0.10
N ALA A 32 -4.91 -8.54 0.22
CA ALA A 32 -4.21 -7.56 1.05
C ALA A 32 -4.09 -6.20 0.36
N LEU A 33 -4.33 -5.12 1.11
CA LEU A 33 -4.11 -3.74 0.70
C LEU A 33 -3.24 -3.03 1.76
N PRO A 34 -1.91 -3.24 1.72
CA PRO A 34 -1.02 -2.63 2.69
C PRO A 34 -1.15 -1.10 2.74
N PRO A 35 -0.90 -0.49 3.91
CA PRO A 35 -0.35 -1.11 5.12
C PRO A 35 -1.39 -1.76 6.05
N ASP A 36 -2.63 -1.31 6.02
CA ASP A 36 -3.60 -1.49 7.11
C ASP A 36 -5.00 -1.94 6.65
N ALA A 37 -5.15 -2.29 5.38
CA ALA A 37 -6.44 -2.63 4.80
C ALA A 37 -6.42 -3.95 4.03
N ALA A 38 -7.62 -4.47 3.75
CA ALA A 38 -7.83 -5.65 2.93
C ALA A 38 -9.22 -5.62 2.27
N LEU A 39 -9.35 -6.35 1.17
CA LEU A 39 -10.62 -6.68 0.54
C LEU A 39 -10.91 -8.16 0.70
N ALA A 40 -12.17 -8.50 0.85
CA ALA A 40 -12.64 -9.87 0.93
C ALA A 40 -13.92 -10.02 0.11
N ASP A 41 -14.01 -11.04 -0.75
CA ASP A 41 -15.26 -11.42 -1.38
C ASP A 41 -15.99 -12.41 -0.47
N VAL A 42 -17.12 -11.97 0.07
CA VAL A 42 -17.92 -12.73 1.04
C VAL A 42 -19.18 -13.32 0.41
N THR A 43 -19.29 -13.29 -0.92
CA THR A 43 -20.47 -13.81 -1.65
C THR A 43 -20.80 -15.25 -1.24
N GLY A 44 -19.79 -16.11 -1.11
CA GLY A 44 -19.97 -17.50 -0.66
C GLY A 44 -20.20 -17.64 0.85
N SER A 45 -19.67 -16.71 1.64
CA SER A 45 -19.73 -16.74 3.11
C SER A 45 -21.12 -16.39 3.65
N VAL A 46 -21.91 -15.58 2.94
CA VAL A 46 -23.30 -15.22 3.32
C VAL A 46 -24.14 -16.46 3.60
N ARG A 47 -24.06 -17.47 2.71
CA ARG A 47 -24.80 -18.72 2.87
C ARG A 47 -24.24 -19.57 4.03
N TYR A 48 -22.93 -19.64 4.18
CA TYR A 48 -22.28 -20.46 5.20
C TYR A 48 -22.55 -19.95 6.62
N PHE A 49 -22.46 -18.63 6.85
CA PHE A 49 -22.70 -18.02 8.15
C PHE A 49 -24.18 -17.76 8.44
N GLY A 50 -25.08 -17.96 7.47
CA GLY A 50 -26.51 -17.74 7.63
C GLY A 50 -26.88 -16.28 7.95
N CYS A 51 -26.05 -15.31 7.56
CA CYS A 51 -26.28 -13.89 7.81
C CYS A 51 -26.00 -13.05 6.57
N ASP A 52 -26.61 -11.87 6.50
CA ASP A 52 -26.42 -10.94 5.40
C ASP A 52 -25.00 -10.33 5.39
N ALA A 53 -24.68 -9.60 4.32
CA ALA A 53 -23.36 -8.98 4.16
C ALA A 53 -23.00 -8.03 5.31
N VAL A 54 -24.01 -7.36 5.90
CA VAL A 54 -23.84 -6.47 7.05
C VAL A 54 -23.55 -7.27 8.32
N GLY A 55 -24.20 -8.41 8.50
CA GLY A 55 -23.92 -9.39 9.55
C GLY A 55 -22.47 -9.89 9.50
N ILE A 56 -21.97 -10.24 8.30
CA ILE A 56 -20.57 -10.63 8.12
C ILE A 56 -19.62 -9.47 8.47
N ALA A 57 -19.91 -8.25 8.04
CA ALA A 57 -19.08 -7.10 8.40
C ALA A 57 -19.03 -6.84 9.91
N ARG A 58 -20.16 -7.01 10.61
CA ARG A 58 -20.21 -6.95 12.07
C ARG A 58 -19.41 -8.08 12.71
N LEU A 59 -19.51 -9.30 12.17
CA LEU A 59 -18.76 -10.46 12.63
C LEU A 59 -17.25 -10.23 12.50
N ILE A 60 -16.79 -9.75 11.34
CA ILE A 60 -15.38 -9.39 11.10
C ILE A 60 -14.91 -8.39 12.15
N ARG A 61 -15.66 -7.32 12.39
CA ARG A 61 -15.33 -6.31 13.39
C ARG A 61 -15.23 -6.90 14.80
N VAL A 62 -16.21 -7.71 15.19
CA VAL A 62 -16.23 -8.35 16.52
C VAL A 62 -15.03 -9.28 16.70
N ARG A 63 -14.73 -10.13 15.71
CA ARG A 63 -13.56 -11.04 15.76
C ARG A 63 -12.24 -10.27 15.81
N ALA A 64 -12.08 -9.27 14.96
CA ALA A 64 -10.88 -8.44 14.91
C ALA A 64 -10.62 -7.74 16.26
N LEU A 65 -11.68 -7.21 16.88
CA LEU A 65 -11.58 -6.58 18.19
C LEU A 65 -11.31 -7.61 19.30
N ALA A 66 -12.05 -8.71 19.33
CA ALA A 66 -11.97 -9.71 20.40
C ALA A 66 -10.65 -10.49 20.42
N TRP A 67 -10.12 -10.86 19.25
CA TRP A 67 -8.92 -11.69 19.16
C TRP A 67 -7.63 -10.87 19.16
N TYR A 68 -7.66 -9.67 18.60
CA TYR A 68 -6.46 -8.90 18.31
C TYR A 68 -6.52 -7.44 18.77
N GLY A 69 -7.60 -7.01 19.42
CA GLY A 69 -7.78 -5.61 19.82
C GLY A 69 -7.90 -4.63 18.65
N LEU A 70 -8.18 -5.13 17.44
CA LEU A 70 -8.21 -4.31 16.23
C LEU A 70 -9.60 -3.71 16.01
N ASN A 71 -9.71 -2.40 16.20
CA ASN A 71 -10.95 -1.68 15.95
C ASN A 71 -11.04 -1.21 14.48
N CYS A 72 -11.47 -2.10 13.59
CA CYS A 72 -11.52 -1.84 12.16
C CYS A 72 -12.79 -1.07 11.72
N ALA A 73 -12.64 -0.26 10.67
CA ALA A 73 -13.75 0.28 9.89
C ALA A 73 -14.01 -0.64 8.69
N VAL A 74 -15.28 -0.94 8.44
CA VAL A 74 -15.71 -1.92 7.43
C VAL A 74 -16.70 -1.29 6.45
N GLY A 75 -16.41 -1.39 5.16
CA GLY A 75 -17.28 -1.01 4.05
C GLY A 75 -17.79 -2.24 3.31
N VAL A 76 -19.07 -2.28 2.99
CA VAL A 76 -19.71 -3.40 2.29
C VAL A 76 -20.43 -2.88 1.07
N ALA A 77 -20.18 -3.47 -0.10
CA ALA A 77 -20.86 -3.10 -1.34
C ALA A 77 -20.79 -4.22 -2.40
N ALA A 78 -21.39 -3.96 -3.56
CA ALA A 78 -21.44 -4.92 -4.67
C ALA A 78 -20.12 -5.11 -5.42
N ASN A 79 -19.17 -4.18 -5.27
CA ASN A 79 -17.88 -4.21 -5.95
C ASN A 79 -16.75 -3.56 -5.12
N PRO A 80 -15.47 -3.79 -5.49
CA PRO A 80 -14.32 -3.30 -4.72
C PRO A 80 -14.24 -1.78 -4.61
N LEU A 81 -14.58 -1.04 -5.67
CA LEU A 81 -14.66 0.43 -5.67
C LEU A 81 -15.58 0.94 -4.56
N LEU A 82 -16.85 0.51 -4.58
CA LEU A 82 -17.86 1.00 -3.65
C LEU A 82 -17.55 0.55 -2.22
N ALA A 83 -17.08 -0.68 -2.04
CA ALA A 83 -16.71 -1.20 -0.72
C ALA A 83 -15.57 -0.37 -0.09
N ARG A 84 -14.52 -0.07 -0.87
CA ARG A 84 -13.45 0.84 -0.47
C ARG A 84 -13.98 2.22 -0.11
N MET A 85 -14.76 2.83 -1.01
CA MET A 85 -15.30 4.17 -0.77
C MET A 85 -16.24 4.26 0.44
N ALA A 86 -16.90 3.14 0.80
CA ALA A 86 -17.75 3.07 1.98
C ALA A 86 -16.93 3.02 3.28
N GLY A 87 -15.89 2.19 3.34
CA GLY A 87 -15.12 1.96 4.56
C GLY A 87 -13.91 2.89 4.76
N GLN A 88 -13.32 3.40 3.67
CA GLN A 88 -12.08 4.19 3.71
C GLN A 88 -12.27 5.47 4.53
N GLY A 89 -11.37 5.70 5.49
CA GLY A 89 -11.41 6.87 6.36
C GLY A 89 -12.62 6.88 7.33
N GLY A 90 -13.30 5.75 7.50
CA GLY A 90 -14.30 5.59 8.55
C GLY A 90 -13.67 5.65 9.95
N PRO A 91 -14.42 6.11 10.98
CA PRO A 91 -13.94 6.04 12.35
C PRO A 91 -13.79 4.56 12.79
N PRO A 92 -12.92 4.26 13.78
CA PRO A 92 -12.77 2.92 14.32
C PRO A 92 -14.12 2.31 14.71
N GLY A 93 -14.41 1.12 14.18
CA GLY A 93 -15.64 0.38 14.48
C GLY A 93 -16.83 0.70 13.58
N ALA A 94 -16.70 1.64 12.65
CA ALA A 94 -17.76 1.95 11.68
C ALA A 94 -18.05 0.77 10.76
N VAL A 95 -19.33 0.52 10.49
CA VAL A 95 -19.78 -0.38 9.44
C VAL A 95 -20.68 0.41 8.50
N ARG A 96 -20.32 0.47 7.22
CA ARG A 96 -21.12 1.15 6.19
C ARG A 96 -21.45 0.20 5.07
N PHE A 97 -22.70 0.19 4.64
CA PHE A 97 -23.20 -0.62 3.55
C PHE A 97 -23.74 0.28 2.43
N VAL A 98 -23.38 -0.04 1.20
CA VAL A 98 -23.91 0.60 0.00
C VAL A 98 -24.76 -0.44 -0.74
N PRO A 99 -26.09 -0.26 -0.80
CA PRO A 99 -26.98 -1.14 -1.56
C PRO A 99 -26.63 -1.15 -3.05
N ASP A 100 -26.91 -2.26 -3.73
CA ASP A 100 -26.61 -2.47 -5.16
C ASP A 100 -27.70 -1.94 -6.11
N THR A 101 -28.55 -1.02 -5.66
CA THR A 101 -29.53 -0.41 -6.55
C THR A 101 -28.89 0.78 -7.28
N PRO A 102 -29.18 1.00 -8.58
CA PRO A 102 -28.64 2.15 -9.31
C PRO A 102 -28.91 3.49 -8.63
N ARG A 103 -30.08 3.61 -7.98
CA ARG A 103 -30.49 4.80 -7.23
C ARG A 103 -29.62 5.04 -5.99
N ASP A 104 -29.39 3.99 -5.19
CA ASP A 104 -28.59 4.10 -3.97
C ASP A 104 -27.11 4.34 -4.28
N VAL A 105 -26.58 3.70 -5.33
CA VAL A 105 -25.21 3.93 -5.81
C VAL A 105 -25.04 5.37 -6.29
N ALA A 106 -25.98 5.88 -7.10
CA ALA A 106 -25.94 7.27 -7.57
C ALA A 106 -25.98 8.25 -6.38
N ALA A 107 -26.92 8.06 -5.44
CA ALA A 107 -27.05 8.91 -4.25
C ALA A 107 -25.81 8.87 -3.35
N PHE A 108 -25.18 7.70 -3.20
CA PHE A 108 -23.94 7.56 -2.44
C PHE A 108 -22.78 8.33 -3.08
N LEU A 109 -22.69 8.32 -4.41
CA LEU A 109 -21.58 8.92 -5.14
C LEU A 109 -21.75 10.43 -5.36
N GLU A 110 -22.96 10.90 -5.66
CA GLU A 110 -23.26 12.23 -6.19
C GLU A 110 -22.50 13.38 -5.49
N ARG A 111 -22.56 13.42 -4.15
CA ARG A 111 -22.00 14.51 -3.33
C ARG A 111 -20.53 14.31 -2.93
N LYS A 112 -19.91 13.19 -3.31
CA LYS A 112 -18.51 12.95 -2.95
C LYS A 112 -17.60 13.86 -3.78
N PRO A 113 -16.53 14.39 -3.18
CA PRO A 113 -15.54 15.14 -3.94
C PRO A 113 -14.83 14.20 -4.92
N VAL A 114 -14.43 14.70 -6.07
CA VAL A 114 -13.83 13.90 -7.15
C VAL A 114 -12.56 13.17 -6.71
N ILE A 115 -11.80 13.75 -5.76
CA ILE A 115 -10.60 13.14 -5.18
C ILE A 115 -10.90 11.88 -4.35
N ALA A 116 -12.15 11.71 -3.87
CA ALA A 116 -12.56 10.51 -3.16
C ALA A 116 -12.85 9.33 -4.10
N LEU A 117 -12.96 9.58 -5.41
CA LEU A 117 -13.17 8.51 -6.38
C LEU A 117 -11.89 7.68 -6.51
N TYR A 118 -11.98 6.39 -6.16
CA TYR A 118 -10.81 5.51 -6.19
C TYR A 118 -10.17 5.49 -7.58
N GLY A 119 -8.85 5.63 -7.64
CA GLY A 119 -8.05 5.72 -8.88
C GLY A 119 -7.95 7.11 -9.50
N VAL A 120 -8.64 8.12 -8.96
CA VAL A 120 -8.36 9.53 -9.26
C VAL A 120 -7.25 10.01 -8.33
N GLY A 121 -6.05 10.19 -8.88
CA GLY A 121 -4.93 10.77 -8.13
C GLY A 121 -5.04 12.30 -7.98
N PRO A 122 -4.24 12.92 -7.10
CA PRO A 122 -4.28 14.37 -6.85
C PRO A 122 -4.11 15.23 -8.11
N LYS A 123 -3.28 14.79 -9.07
CA LYS A 123 -3.10 15.49 -10.35
C LYS A 123 -4.38 15.49 -11.18
N ALA A 124 -4.98 14.31 -11.36
CA ALA A 124 -6.21 14.17 -12.13
C ALA A 124 -7.38 14.91 -11.48
N ALA A 125 -7.50 14.83 -10.15
CA ALA A 125 -8.51 15.58 -9.40
C ALA A 125 -8.34 17.10 -9.60
N ARG A 126 -7.11 17.63 -9.48
CA ARG A 126 -6.83 19.05 -9.73
C ARG A 126 -7.23 19.45 -11.15
N THR A 127 -6.86 18.66 -12.15
CA THR A 127 -7.27 18.90 -13.54
C THR A 127 -8.78 18.90 -13.69
N LEU A 128 -9.51 17.93 -13.13
CA LEU A 128 -10.98 17.93 -13.18
C LEU A 128 -11.58 19.16 -12.51
N CYS A 129 -11.04 19.57 -11.36
CA CYS A 129 -11.47 20.79 -10.67
C CYS A 129 -11.24 22.07 -11.50
N THR A 130 -10.18 22.17 -12.33
CA THR A 130 -10.00 23.34 -13.21
C THR A 130 -11.08 23.44 -14.29
N TYR A 131 -11.77 22.34 -14.61
CA TYR A 131 -12.94 22.29 -15.49
C TYR A 131 -14.28 22.35 -14.72
N GLY A 132 -14.27 22.66 -13.42
CA GLY A 132 -15.48 22.73 -12.59
C GLY A 132 -16.04 21.37 -12.15
N LEU A 133 -15.33 20.27 -12.42
CA LEU A 133 -15.73 18.90 -12.10
C LEU A 133 -15.20 18.49 -10.71
N ASP A 134 -15.68 19.17 -9.67
CA ASP A 134 -15.24 19.01 -8.27
C ASP A 134 -15.88 17.82 -7.53
N SER A 135 -16.95 17.25 -8.07
CA SER A 135 -17.77 16.22 -7.44
C SER A 135 -18.03 15.05 -8.39
N VAL A 136 -18.23 13.86 -7.83
CA VAL A 136 -18.47 12.66 -8.63
C VAL A 136 -19.76 12.78 -9.45
N GLY A 137 -20.80 13.45 -8.92
CA GLY A 137 -22.03 13.73 -9.66
C GLY A 137 -21.79 14.57 -10.92
N LYS A 138 -20.98 15.64 -10.83
CA LYS A 138 -20.63 16.46 -12.00
C LYS A 138 -19.81 15.68 -13.04
N VAL A 139 -18.91 14.82 -12.57
CA VAL A 139 -18.14 13.93 -13.46
C VAL A 139 -19.06 12.93 -14.16
N ALA A 140 -20.01 12.33 -13.45
CA ALA A 140 -20.99 11.39 -14.00
C ALA A 140 -21.96 12.05 -15.00
N ALA A 141 -22.21 13.35 -14.86
CA ALA A 141 -23.00 14.13 -15.82
C ALA A 141 -22.20 14.54 -17.07
N THR A 142 -20.88 14.35 -17.07
CA THR A 142 -19.99 14.70 -18.19
C THR A 142 -19.82 13.51 -19.12
N SER A 143 -19.88 13.75 -20.44
CA SER A 143 -19.70 12.67 -21.43
C SER A 143 -18.32 12.03 -21.35
N GLU A 144 -18.26 10.71 -21.58
CA GLU A 144 -17.01 9.94 -21.58
C GLU A 144 -15.97 10.56 -22.52
N ALA A 145 -16.37 10.99 -23.72
CA ALA A 145 -15.47 11.60 -24.70
C ALA A 145 -14.78 12.87 -24.17
N THR A 146 -15.49 13.70 -23.40
CA THR A 146 -14.93 14.90 -22.77
C THR A 146 -13.93 14.52 -21.68
N LEU A 147 -14.26 13.54 -20.83
CA LEU A 147 -13.34 13.05 -19.81
C LEU A 147 -12.06 12.44 -20.42
N GLN A 148 -12.19 11.74 -21.55
CA GLN A 148 -11.04 11.22 -22.29
C GLN A 148 -10.16 12.34 -22.88
N ARG A 149 -10.74 13.44 -23.34
CA ARG A 149 -9.96 14.62 -23.79
C ARG A 149 -9.20 15.31 -22.65
N ILE A 150 -9.80 15.36 -21.46
CA ILE A 150 -9.20 16.02 -20.29
C ILE A 150 -8.09 15.16 -19.66
N LEU A 151 -8.34 13.85 -19.49
CA LEU A 151 -7.48 12.95 -18.71
C LEU A 151 -6.68 11.95 -19.55
N GLY A 152 -6.91 11.90 -20.86
CA GLY A 152 -6.44 10.85 -21.75
C GLY A 152 -7.41 9.67 -21.82
N ALA A 153 -7.35 8.91 -22.92
CA ALA A 153 -8.32 7.87 -23.26
C ALA A 153 -8.54 6.84 -22.14
N ARG A 154 -7.46 6.29 -21.57
CA ARG A 154 -7.54 5.24 -20.54
C ARG A 154 -8.13 5.75 -19.23
N LEU A 155 -7.62 6.88 -18.72
CA LEU A 155 -8.05 7.42 -17.43
C LEU A 155 -9.44 8.04 -17.52
N GLY A 156 -9.76 8.73 -18.61
CA GLY A 156 -11.10 9.31 -18.84
C GLY A 156 -12.19 8.24 -18.85
N ARG A 157 -12.00 7.13 -19.56
CA ARG A 157 -12.93 5.99 -19.54
C ARG A 157 -13.09 5.41 -18.13
N LEU A 158 -11.98 5.19 -17.44
CA LEU A 158 -12.00 4.63 -16.08
C LEU A 158 -12.76 5.55 -15.12
N VAL A 159 -12.53 6.86 -15.19
CA VAL A 159 -13.19 7.84 -14.33
C VAL A 159 -14.69 7.92 -14.62
N HIS A 160 -15.08 7.86 -15.89
CA HIS A 160 -16.49 7.80 -16.29
C HIS A 160 -17.17 6.57 -15.69
N GLU A 161 -16.65 5.36 -15.94
CA GLU A 161 -17.22 4.11 -15.40
C GLU A 161 -17.35 4.17 -13.86
N ARG A 162 -16.30 4.59 -13.16
CA ARG A 162 -16.29 4.66 -11.70
C ARG A 162 -17.23 5.72 -11.14
N SER A 163 -17.45 6.82 -11.86
CA SER A 163 -18.41 7.85 -11.44
C SER A 163 -19.86 7.34 -11.46
N HIS A 164 -20.14 6.30 -12.24
CA HIS A 164 -21.41 5.55 -12.23
C HIS A 164 -21.38 4.32 -11.31
N GLY A 165 -20.35 4.17 -10.46
CA GLY A 165 -20.20 3.03 -9.54
C GLY A 165 -19.82 1.72 -10.23
N ILE A 166 -19.43 1.76 -11.50
CA ILE A 166 -19.04 0.58 -12.27
C ILE A 166 -17.56 0.27 -11.98
N ASP A 167 -17.32 -0.91 -11.42
CA ASP A 167 -15.99 -1.47 -11.25
C ASP A 167 -15.99 -2.95 -11.62
N ARG A 168 -15.28 -3.28 -12.69
CA ARG A 168 -15.15 -4.66 -13.20
C ARG A 168 -14.00 -5.43 -12.53
N THR A 169 -13.27 -4.81 -11.60
CA THR A 169 -12.18 -5.50 -10.90
C THR A 169 -12.74 -6.55 -9.94
N ARG A 170 -12.00 -7.66 -9.80
CA ARG A 170 -12.31 -8.72 -8.84
C ARG A 170 -11.33 -8.66 -7.67
N VAL A 171 -11.77 -9.15 -6.52
CA VAL A 171 -10.86 -9.43 -5.40
C VAL A 171 -9.94 -10.56 -5.84
N THR A 172 -8.62 -10.30 -5.85
CA THR A 172 -7.62 -11.30 -6.27
C THR A 172 -7.00 -11.92 -5.02
N PRO A 173 -7.32 -13.20 -4.70
CA PRO A 173 -6.71 -13.91 -3.58
C PRO A 173 -5.20 -13.90 -3.68
N HIS A 174 -4.51 -13.74 -2.55
CA HIS A 174 -3.05 -13.82 -2.47
C HIS A 174 -2.31 -12.92 -3.48
N ALA A 175 -2.93 -11.81 -3.91
CA ALA A 175 -2.24 -10.84 -4.74
C ALA A 175 -1.03 -10.32 -3.97
N ALA A 176 0.17 -10.72 -4.40
CA ALA A 176 1.41 -10.19 -3.87
C ALA A 176 1.32 -8.65 -3.93
N PRO A 177 1.57 -7.93 -2.82
CA PRO A 177 1.59 -6.47 -2.87
C PRO A 177 2.58 -6.04 -3.95
N ARG A 178 2.17 -5.12 -4.84
CA ARG A 178 3.01 -4.69 -5.96
C ARG A 178 4.22 -3.87 -5.52
N SER A 179 4.15 -3.30 -4.32
CA SER A 179 5.22 -2.52 -3.72
C SER A 179 5.15 -2.50 -2.20
N ALA A 180 6.29 -2.29 -1.57
CA ALA A 180 6.44 -2.08 -0.13
C ALA A 180 7.28 -0.82 0.08
N ALA A 181 6.88 0.06 0.99
CA ALA A 181 7.59 1.30 1.27
C ALA A 181 7.87 1.49 2.76
N ALA A 182 8.95 2.19 3.05
CA ALA A 182 9.33 2.67 4.38
C ALA A 182 9.72 4.15 4.25
N GLU A 183 9.27 4.98 5.20
CA GLU A 183 9.56 6.42 5.24
C GLU A 183 10.24 6.78 6.57
N ARG A 184 11.30 7.59 6.48
CA ARG A 184 11.95 8.25 7.62
C ARG A 184 11.69 9.75 7.52
N ARG A 185 11.09 10.32 8.56
CA ARG A 185 10.93 11.77 8.72
C ARG A 185 11.98 12.28 9.70
N PHE A 186 12.60 13.42 9.39
CA PHE A 186 13.56 14.06 10.27
C PHE A 186 12.84 15.07 11.17
N ALA A 187 13.25 15.17 12.44
CA ALA A 187 12.69 16.12 13.39
C ALA A 187 13.09 17.58 13.07
N ARG A 188 14.25 17.76 12.43
CA ARG A 188 14.77 19.03 11.92
C ARG A 188 15.14 18.86 10.45
N HIS A 189 15.23 19.96 9.72
CA HIS A 189 15.65 19.92 8.31
C HIS A 189 17.08 19.40 8.20
N GLU A 190 17.24 18.23 7.60
CA GLU A 190 18.52 17.52 7.56
C GLU A 190 19.35 17.95 6.35
N VAL A 191 20.57 18.37 6.63
CA VAL A 191 21.55 18.85 5.62
C VAL A 191 22.78 17.96 5.57
N ASP A 192 23.04 17.17 6.62
CA ASP A 192 24.19 16.30 6.71
C ASP A 192 23.99 15.05 5.84
N ALA A 193 24.92 14.82 4.91
CA ALA A 193 24.91 13.65 4.06
C ALA A 193 25.09 12.35 4.86
N SER A 194 25.90 12.35 5.93
CA SER A 194 26.15 11.17 6.76
C SER A 194 24.86 10.69 7.45
N VAL A 195 24.11 11.61 8.04
CA VAL A 195 22.82 11.33 8.69
C VAL A 195 21.80 10.80 7.67
N ARG A 196 21.76 11.40 6.47
CA ARG A 196 20.89 10.90 5.39
C ARG A 196 21.27 9.49 4.93
N ARG A 197 22.56 9.19 4.81
CA ARG A 197 23.05 7.84 4.46
C ARG A 197 22.70 6.80 5.53
N GLY A 198 22.87 7.16 6.80
CA GLY A 198 22.45 6.31 7.93
C GLY A 198 20.95 6.01 7.89
N ALA A 199 20.12 7.04 7.66
CA ALA A 199 18.68 6.88 7.50
C ALA A 199 18.30 5.99 6.30
N LEU A 200 19.00 6.10 5.16
CA LEU A 200 18.77 5.22 4.01
C LEU A 200 19.11 3.77 4.32
N LEU A 201 20.19 3.52 5.06
CA LEU A 201 20.55 2.18 5.51
C LEU A 201 19.48 1.60 6.46
N GLU A 202 19.01 2.37 7.43
CA GLU A 202 17.89 1.97 8.31
C GLU A 202 16.65 1.57 7.50
N LEU A 203 16.27 2.39 6.51
CA LEU A 203 15.14 2.11 5.63
C LEU A 203 15.36 0.86 4.77
N ALA A 204 16.56 0.66 4.22
CA ALA A 204 16.90 -0.52 3.44
C ALA A 204 16.88 -1.81 4.28
N VAL A 205 17.37 -1.76 5.52
CA VAL A 205 17.31 -2.89 6.49
C VAL A 205 15.87 -3.23 6.81
N GLY A 206 15.05 -2.23 7.15
CA GLY A 206 13.63 -2.44 7.48
C GLY A 206 12.85 -3.00 6.28
N LEU A 207 13.14 -2.51 5.08
CA LEU A 207 12.50 -2.97 3.85
C LEU A 207 12.94 -4.39 3.49
N GLY A 208 14.23 -4.71 3.55
CA GLY A 208 14.76 -6.05 3.31
C GLY A 208 14.19 -7.08 4.28
N ARG A 209 14.16 -6.77 5.58
CA ARG A 209 13.52 -7.59 6.62
C ARG A 209 12.05 -7.89 6.29
N ARG A 210 11.31 -6.85 5.90
CA ARG A 210 9.89 -6.99 5.54
C ARG A 210 9.72 -7.90 4.33
N LEU A 211 10.48 -7.68 3.26
CA LEU A 211 10.42 -8.48 2.05
C LEU A 211 10.74 -9.96 2.32
N ARG A 212 11.78 -10.25 3.12
CA ARG A 212 12.13 -11.62 3.51
C ARG A 212 11.05 -12.26 4.40
N ALA A 213 10.46 -11.51 5.32
CA ALA A 213 9.36 -12.00 6.16
C ALA A 213 8.07 -12.28 5.36
N ASP A 214 7.89 -11.62 4.22
CA ASP A 214 6.74 -11.82 3.32
C ASP A 214 7.03 -12.81 2.16
N ASP A 215 8.22 -13.45 2.13
CA ASP A 215 8.71 -14.31 1.03
C ASP A 215 8.69 -13.61 -0.35
N GLN A 216 9.05 -12.33 -0.38
CA GLN A 216 9.04 -11.49 -1.57
C GLN A 216 10.43 -10.96 -1.92
N VAL A 217 10.63 -10.68 -3.20
CA VAL A 217 11.80 -9.96 -3.73
C VAL A 217 11.35 -8.78 -4.60
N ALA A 218 12.16 -7.73 -4.68
CA ALA A 218 11.87 -6.53 -5.45
C ALA A 218 12.67 -6.50 -6.75
N ARG A 219 12.07 -6.02 -7.84
CA ARG A 219 12.78 -5.82 -9.14
C ARG A 219 13.22 -4.38 -9.36
N ALA A 220 12.65 -3.43 -8.62
CA ALA A 220 13.07 -2.04 -8.68
C ALA A 220 12.98 -1.38 -7.30
N LEU A 221 13.75 -0.31 -7.14
CA LEU A 221 13.76 0.51 -5.94
C LEU A 221 13.52 1.98 -6.33
N THR A 222 12.59 2.62 -5.63
CA THR A 222 12.24 4.03 -5.77
C THR A 222 12.63 4.79 -4.52
N LEU A 223 13.43 5.85 -4.68
CA LEU A 223 13.75 6.82 -3.64
C LEU A 223 12.93 8.10 -3.86
N THR A 224 12.19 8.51 -2.84
CA THR A 224 11.53 9.81 -2.78
C THR A 224 12.15 10.66 -1.68
N VAL A 225 12.61 11.84 -2.04
CA VAL A 225 13.16 12.84 -1.12
C VAL A 225 12.19 14.01 -1.04
N ARG A 226 11.82 14.41 0.18
CA ARG A 226 10.98 15.58 0.45
C ARG A 226 11.81 16.69 1.07
N TYR A 227 11.67 17.90 0.57
CA TYR A 227 12.45 19.05 1.01
C TYR A 227 11.65 19.98 1.93
N ALA A 228 12.33 21.00 2.48
CA ALA A 228 11.74 22.01 3.36
C ALA A 228 10.68 22.89 2.67
N ASP A 229 10.82 23.11 1.36
CA ASP A 229 9.86 23.85 0.52
C ASP A 229 8.61 23.03 0.13
N ARG A 230 8.47 21.81 0.68
CA ARG A 230 7.44 20.80 0.36
C ARG A 230 7.53 20.22 -1.05
N SER A 231 8.54 20.57 -1.84
CA SER A 231 8.80 19.90 -3.11
C SER A 231 9.33 18.48 -2.85
N THR A 232 9.21 17.62 -3.86
CA THR A 232 9.64 16.22 -3.79
C THR A 232 10.35 15.81 -5.06
N THR A 233 11.48 15.13 -4.92
CA THR A 233 12.13 14.43 -6.04
C THR A 233 11.99 12.94 -5.87
N THR A 234 11.54 12.26 -6.92
CA THR A 234 11.40 10.80 -6.95
C THR A 234 12.25 10.24 -8.07
N ARG A 235 13.06 9.23 -7.77
CA ARG A 235 13.87 8.49 -8.74
C ARG A 235 13.70 7.00 -8.53
N THR A 236 13.57 6.27 -9.63
CA THR A 236 13.41 4.81 -9.62
C THR A 236 14.56 4.19 -10.39
N ARG A 237 15.08 3.07 -9.89
CA ARG A 237 16.11 2.27 -10.55
C ARG A 237 15.74 0.79 -10.48
N ALA A 238 15.84 0.10 -11.61
CA ALA A 238 15.74 -1.34 -11.65
C ALA A 238 16.94 -1.97 -10.95
N LEU A 239 16.70 -3.02 -10.16
CA LEU A 239 17.74 -3.83 -9.56
C LEU A 239 18.32 -4.76 -10.63
N PRO A 240 19.63 -5.07 -10.60
CA PRO A 240 20.24 -6.01 -11.56
C PRO A 240 19.54 -7.37 -11.54
N GLU A 241 19.14 -7.81 -10.36
CA GLU A 241 18.38 -9.04 -10.14
C GLU A 241 17.28 -8.80 -9.11
N PRO A 242 16.15 -9.55 -9.17
CA PRO A 242 15.14 -9.51 -8.14
C PRO A 242 15.73 -9.91 -6.77
N THR A 243 15.69 -9.01 -5.79
CA THR A 243 16.33 -9.26 -4.49
C THR A 243 15.60 -8.65 -3.30
N ALA A 244 15.80 -9.26 -2.13
CA ALA A 244 15.42 -8.73 -0.83
C ALA A 244 16.64 -8.48 0.07
N HIS A 245 17.86 -8.55 -0.49
CA HIS A 245 19.10 -8.43 0.27
C HIS A 245 19.39 -6.99 0.66
N THR A 246 19.69 -6.79 1.94
CA THR A 246 19.92 -5.46 2.48
C THR A 246 21.10 -4.76 1.80
N PRO A 247 22.25 -5.41 1.54
CA PRO A 247 23.37 -4.75 0.86
C PRO A 247 23.01 -4.26 -0.55
N ALA A 248 22.27 -5.07 -1.32
CA ALA A 248 21.85 -4.70 -2.68
C ALA A 248 20.85 -3.53 -2.68
N LEU A 249 19.88 -3.57 -1.75
CA LEU A 249 18.91 -2.49 -1.56
C LEU A 249 19.59 -1.20 -1.07
N ALA A 250 20.48 -1.30 -0.09
CA ALA A 250 21.22 -0.17 0.47
C ALA A 250 22.16 0.46 -0.57
N GLY A 251 22.91 -0.34 -1.32
CA GLY A 251 23.78 0.14 -2.40
C GLY A 251 22.99 0.85 -3.50
N THR A 252 21.82 0.32 -3.88
CA THR A 252 20.95 0.94 -4.87
C THR A 252 20.33 2.25 -4.34
N ALA A 253 19.88 2.27 -3.09
CA ALA A 253 19.38 3.47 -2.43
C ALA A 253 20.45 4.56 -2.36
N GLN A 254 21.69 4.18 -2.04
CA GLN A 254 22.83 5.08 -1.97
C GLN A 254 23.16 5.69 -3.34
N ALA A 255 23.22 4.86 -4.38
CA ALA A 255 23.46 5.33 -5.75
C ALA A 255 22.33 6.28 -6.24
N LEU A 256 21.08 5.98 -5.91
CA LEU A 256 19.94 6.87 -6.20
C LEU A 256 20.08 8.21 -5.47
N HIS A 257 20.48 8.19 -4.20
CA HIS A 257 20.69 9.40 -3.41
C HIS A 257 21.87 10.24 -3.95
N ASP A 258 23.00 9.62 -4.27
CA ASP A 258 24.17 10.33 -4.76
C ASP A 258 23.92 10.94 -6.15
N ALA A 259 23.16 10.26 -7.02
CA ALA A 259 22.74 10.78 -8.32
C ALA A 259 21.83 12.02 -8.24
N LEU A 260 21.18 12.27 -7.09
CA LEU A 260 20.38 13.48 -6.89
C LEU A 260 21.24 14.72 -6.63
N GLY A 261 22.53 14.57 -6.31
CA GLY A 261 23.44 15.69 -6.13
C GLY A 261 22.97 16.70 -5.07
N LEU A 262 22.47 16.22 -3.92
CA LEU A 262 21.78 17.02 -2.89
C LEU A 262 22.72 17.93 -2.06
N GLN A 263 23.52 18.75 -2.72
CA GLN A 263 24.42 19.70 -2.07
C GLN A 263 23.61 20.74 -1.28
N ARG A 264 23.76 20.74 0.05
CA ARG A 264 23.08 21.65 1.01
C ARG A 264 21.54 21.65 0.95
N ALA A 265 20.91 20.65 0.32
CA ALA A 265 19.46 20.52 0.30
C ALA A 265 18.95 20.25 1.73
N ARG A 266 17.91 20.99 2.13
CA ARG A 266 17.21 20.83 3.41
C ARG A 266 16.15 19.73 3.28
N VAL A 267 16.47 18.52 3.71
CA VAL A 267 15.61 17.34 3.59
C VAL A 267 14.72 17.20 4.82
N THR A 268 13.42 16.97 4.62
CA THR A 268 12.45 16.74 5.71
C THR A 268 12.08 15.27 5.84
N ALA A 269 12.11 14.51 4.74
CA ALA A 269 11.86 13.07 4.76
C ALA A 269 12.54 12.34 3.61
N LEU A 270 12.85 11.07 3.84
CA LEU A 270 13.29 10.09 2.85
C LEU A 270 12.32 8.91 2.86
N SER A 271 11.91 8.47 1.68
CA SER A 271 11.09 7.26 1.51
C SER A 271 11.75 6.33 0.51
N LEU A 272 11.94 5.08 0.91
CA LEU A 272 12.33 3.99 0.01
C LEU A 272 11.12 3.12 -0.26
N ARG A 273 10.93 2.77 -1.53
CA ARG A 273 9.87 1.87 -1.97
C ARG A 273 10.44 0.80 -2.89
N ALA A 274 10.30 -0.45 -2.48
CA ALA A 274 10.52 -1.61 -3.32
C ALA A 274 9.30 -1.75 -4.26
N GLU A 275 9.57 -1.80 -5.56
CA GLU A 275 8.57 -1.86 -6.63
C GLU A 275 8.66 -3.20 -7.37
N ASP A 276 7.56 -3.58 -8.00
CA ASP A 276 7.43 -4.81 -8.78
C ASP A 276 7.84 -6.04 -7.97
N LEU A 277 7.18 -6.20 -6.81
CA LEU A 277 7.44 -7.32 -5.93
C LEU A 277 6.92 -8.62 -6.53
N MET A 278 7.69 -9.67 -6.36
CA MET A 278 7.32 -11.02 -6.77
C MET A 278 7.68 -12.03 -5.69
N PRO A 279 7.00 -13.20 -5.64
CA PRO A 279 7.38 -14.29 -4.75
C PRO A 279 8.84 -14.70 -4.98
N ALA A 280 9.61 -14.87 -3.91
CA ALA A 280 11.04 -15.22 -3.99
C ALA A 280 11.27 -16.54 -4.75
N ARG A 281 10.36 -17.51 -4.58
CA ARG A 281 10.36 -18.80 -5.31
C ARG A 281 10.30 -18.68 -6.84
N LEU A 282 9.82 -17.55 -7.37
CA LEU A 282 9.73 -17.30 -8.81
C LEU A 282 10.94 -16.52 -9.35
N SER A 283 11.86 -16.11 -8.48
CA SER A 283 13.09 -15.48 -8.90
C SER A 283 14.11 -16.53 -9.34
N SER A 284 14.46 -16.51 -10.62
CA SER A 284 15.66 -17.17 -11.12
C SER A 284 16.86 -16.27 -10.83
N ARG A 285 17.76 -16.71 -9.97
CA ARG A 285 19.06 -16.07 -9.79
C ARG A 285 20.12 -16.70 -10.67
N GLN A 286 21.05 -15.88 -11.14
CA GLN A 286 22.29 -16.40 -11.70
C GLN A 286 23.14 -16.96 -10.56
N LEU A 287 23.49 -18.25 -10.64
CA LEU A 287 24.42 -18.87 -9.70
C LEU A 287 25.76 -18.12 -9.81
N THR A 288 26.19 -17.52 -8.71
CA THR A 288 27.44 -16.76 -8.64
C THR A 288 28.43 -17.56 -7.80
N PHE A 289 29.68 -17.71 -8.28
CA PHE A 289 30.73 -18.42 -7.56
C PHE A 289 31.38 -17.60 -6.42
N ASP A 290 30.81 -16.44 -6.10
CA ASP A 290 31.30 -15.56 -5.03
C ASP A 290 30.77 -16.03 -3.67
N ARG A 291 31.60 -16.77 -2.94
CA ARG A 291 31.28 -17.31 -1.61
C ARG A 291 30.95 -16.22 -0.57
N GLN A 292 31.43 -14.98 -0.75
CA GLN A 292 31.15 -13.90 0.21
C GLN A 292 29.71 -13.41 0.06
N ALA A 293 29.23 -13.29 -1.18
CA ALA A 293 27.82 -12.99 -1.47
C ALA A 293 26.89 -14.11 -0.97
N GLU A 294 27.22 -15.38 -1.21
CA GLU A 294 26.45 -16.52 -0.68
C GLU A 294 26.40 -16.58 0.85
N SER A 295 27.50 -16.21 1.52
CA SER A 295 27.58 -16.22 2.98
C SER A 295 26.72 -15.13 3.61
N ALA A 296 26.72 -13.92 3.03
CA ALA A 296 25.85 -12.82 3.46
C ALA A 296 24.36 -13.16 3.29
N ASP A 297 24.01 -13.81 2.17
CA ASP A 297 22.64 -14.22 1.86
C ASP A 297 22.09 -15.25 2.86
N ARG A 298 22.92 -16.18 3.34
CA ARG A 298 22.53 -17.15 4.37
C ARG A 298 22.46 -16.55 5.77
N LEU A 299 23.24 -15.49 6.03
CA LEU A 299 23.30 -14.85 7.34
C LEU A 299 22.08 -13.97 7.62
N GLU A 300 21.55 -13.24 6.63
CA GLU A 300 20.43 -12.31 6.84
C GLU A 300 19.16 -12.96 7.43
N PRO A 301 18.68 -14.13 6.95
CA PRO A 301 17.53 -14.80 7.56
C PRO A 301 17.80 -15.28 9.00
N VAL A 302 19.06 -15.57 9.35
CA VAL A 302 19.45 -15.92 10.71
C VAL A 302 19.43 -14.69 11.61
N LEU A 303 20.04 -13.60 11.15
CA LEU A 303 20.06 -12.31 11.86
C LEU A 303 18.64 -11.75 12.05
N ASP A 304 17.76 -11.94 11.07
CA ASP A 304 16.36 -11.52 11.17
C ASP A 304 15.58 -12.33 12.21
N ARG A 305 15.81 -13.65 12.29
CA ARG A 305 15.23 -14.49 13.36
C ARG A 305 15.70 -14.06 14.74
N ILE A 306 16.99 -13.72 14.87
CA ILE A 306 17.56 -13.21 16.13
C ILE A 306 16.94 -11.85 16.46
N ALA A 307 16.84 -10.93 15.50
CA ALA A 307 16.25 -9.61 15.71
C ALA A 307 14.75 -9.66 16.04
N ALA A 308 14.02 -10.63 15.47
CA ALA A 308 12.61 -10.87 15.82
C ALA A 308 12.45 -11.38 17.26
N ARG A 309 13.39 -12.21 17.73
CA ARG A 309 13.39 -12.75 19.10
C ARG A 309 13.93 -11.77 20.13
N TRP A 310 14.88 -10.91 19.74
CA TRP A 310 15.52 -9.89 20.59
C TRP A 310 15.62 -8.54 19.86
N PRO A 311 14.56 -7.73 19.93
CA PRO A 311 14.54 -6.41 19.30
C PRO A 311 15.65 -5.51 19.86
N GLY A 312 16.43 -4.87 18.99
CA GLY A 312 17.46 -3.89 19.36
C GLY A 312 18.86 -4.46 19.66
N VAL A 313 19.01 -5.79 19.72
CA VAL A 313 20.32 -6.44 19.98
C VAL A 313 21.16 -6.57 18.71
N VAL A 314 20.53 -6.64 17.53
CA VAL A 314 21.21 -6.88 16.25
C VAL A 314 20.86 -5.80 15.22
N GLY A 315 21.89 -5.08 14.78
CA GLY A 315 21.82 -4.06 13.74
C GLY A 315 23.14 -3.95 12.97
N PRO A 316 23.15 -3.27 11.81
CA PRO A 316 24.38 -2.99 11.08
C PRO A 316 25.39 -2.29 11.99
N ALA A 317 26.65 -2.73 11.97
CA ALA A 317 27.70 -2.14 12.79
C ALA A 317 27.84 -0.62 12.56
N THR A 318 27.60 -0.16 11.34
CA THR A 318 27.57 1.26 10.95
C THR A 318 26.48 2.09 11.61
N LEU A 319 25.47 1.46 12.22
CA LEU A 319 24.39 2.12 12.96
C LEU A 319 24.52 1.96 14.48
N ALA A 320 25.51 1.21 14.97
CA ALA A 320 25.78 1.10 16.39
C ALA A 320 26.29 2.46 16.89
N ARG A 321 25.51 3.10 17.76
CA ARG A 321 25.98 4.29 18.47
C ARG A 321 27.01 3.85 19.50
N SER A 322 28.22 4.39 19.41
CA SER A 322 29.18 4.43 20.53
C SER A 322 28.60 5.18 21.72
#